data_AF-A0A450TF80-F1
#
_entry.id   AF-A0A450TF80-F1
#
_cell.length_a   1.000
_cell.length_b   1.000
_cell.length_c   1.000
_cell.angle_alpha   90.00
_cell.angle_beta   90.00
_cell.angle_gamma   90.00
#
_symmetry.space_group_name_H-M   'P 1'
#
loop_
_entity.id
_entity.type
_entity.pdbx_description
1 polymer ?
#
loop_
_entity_poly.entity_id
_entity_poly.type
_entity_poly.pdbx_seq_one_letter_code
_entity_poly.pdbx_strand_id
1 'polypeptide(L)'
;MEQDRRAIEHAKSLCHEYLDDIVFYPKNALRFKSDRQYDLIWSAGLFDYFSDSVFVFMLRKLATMVSKSGEIVIGNFSTKNPSKPYMELFEWNLHHRSPSTLKALAEEAVFL
;
A
#
# COMPACT_ATOMS: atom_id res chain seq x y z
N MET A 1 -6.23 -1.44 -7.18
CA MET A 1 -7.34 -1.75 -6.25
C MET A 1 -7.67 -0.46 -5.50
N GLU A 2 -8.94 -0.15 -5.35
CA GLU A 2 -9.40 1.08 -4.69
C GLU A 2 -10.80 0.84 -4.12
N GLN A 3 -11.20 1.52 -3.04
CA GLN A 3 -12.55 1.39 -2.46
C GLN A 3 -13.49 2.54 -2.86
N ASP A 4 -12.97 3.75 -3.11
CA ASP A 4 -13.78 4.87 -3.59
C ASP A 4 -14.09 4.67 -5.08
N ARG A 5 -15.38 4.48 -5.38
CA ARG A 5 -15.86 4.33 -6.75
C ARG A 5 -15.54 5.54 -7.62
N ARG A 6 -15.55 6.75 -7.07
CA ARG A 6 -15.26 7.98 -7.84
C ARG A 6 -13.82 8.01 -8.30
N ALA A 7 -12.88 7.57 -7.45
CA ALA A 7 -11.48 7.46 -7.81
C ALA A 7 -11.27 6.42 -8.92
N ILE A 8 -12.01 5.31 -8.88
CA ILE A 8 -11.98 4.29 -9.95
C ILE A 8 -12.51 4.85 -11.26
N GLU A 9 -13.67 5.52 -11.25
CA GLU A 9 -14.24 6.09 -12.48
C GLU A 9 -13.33 7.17 -13.06
N HIS A 10 -12.71 8.00 -12.21
CA HIS A 10 -11.70 8.96 -12.64
C HIS A 10 -10.48 8.27 -13.26
N ALA A 11 -9.96 7.22 -12.61
CA ALA A 11 -8.82 6.46 -13.13
C ALA A 11 -9.13 5.76 -14.46
N LYS A 12 -10.34 5.21 -14.64
CA LYS A 12 -10.79 4.66 -15.93
C LYS A 12 -10.81 5.72 -17.03
N SER A 13 -11.28 6.93 -16.71
CA SER A 13 -11.26 8.05 -17.66
C SER A 13 -9.83 8.44 -18.04
N LEU A 14 -8.90 8.47 -17.08
CA LEU A 14 -7.50 8.79 -17.35
C LEU A 14 -6.81 7.70 -18.18
N CYS A 15 -7.06 6.44 -17.86
CA CYS A 15 -6.43 5.29 -18.49
C CYS A 15 -7.26 4.69 -19.64
N HIS A 16 -8.12 5.49 -20.29
CA HIS A 16 -9.11 4.99 -21.25
C HIS A 16 -8.48 4.21 -22.42
N GLU A 17 -7.26 4.56 -22.84
CA GLU A 17 -6.52 3.86 -23.91
C GLU A 17 -5.94 2.50 -23.49
N TYR A 18 -5.89 2.20 -22.19
CA TYR A 18 -5.25 1.01 -21.63
C TYR A 18 -6.21 0.09 -20.88
N LEU A 19 -7.52 0.27 -21.04
CA LEU A 19 -8.53 -0.47 -20.26
C LEU A 19 -8.51 -1.98 -20.50
N ASP A 20 -8.01 -2.44 -21.65
CA ASP A 20 -7.87 -3.86 -21.95
C ASP A 20 -6.77 -4.53 -21.11
N ASP A 21 -5.80 -3.75 -20.62
CA ASP A 21 -4.68 -4.21 -19.79
C ASP A 21 -4.89 -3.93 -18.29
N ILE A 22 -5.97 -3.22 -17.91
CA ILE A 22 -6.20 -2.77 -16.54
C ILE A 22 -7.50 -3.35 -15.97
N VAL A 23 -7.37 -4.12 -14.89
CA VAL A 23 -8.51 -4.60 -14.10
C VAL A 23 -8.67 -3.77 -12.83
N PHE A 24 -9.80 -3.08 -12.71
CA PHE A 24 -10.16 -2.33 -11.51
C PHE A 24 -10.92 -3.18 -10.51
N TYR A 25 -10.42 -3.24 -9.27
CA TYR A 25 -11.06 -3.92 -8.14
C TYR A 25 -11.64 -2.90 -7.15
N PRO A 26 -12.97 -2.63 -7.14
CA PRO A 26 -13.65 -1.76 -6.19
C PRO A 26 -13.78 -2.45 -4.83
N LYS A 27 -12.67 -2.59 -4.11
CA LYS A 27 -12.55 -3.39 -2.88
C LYS A 27 -11.68 -2.68 -1.85
N ASN A 28 -12.01 -2.89 -0.59
CA ASN A 28 -11.16 -2.50 0.53
C ASN A 28 -9.91 -3.38 0.58
N ALA A 29 -8.73 -2.76 0.65
CA ALA A 29 -7.44 -3.44 0.60
C ALA A 29 -7.24 -4.47 1.73
N LEU A 30 -7.68 -4.15 2.95
CA LEU A 30 -7.56 -5.05 4.11
C LEU A 30 -8.42 -6.30 3.93
N ARG A 31 -9.52 -6.23 3.15
CA ARG A 31 -10.44 -7.36 2.90
C ARG A 31 -10.21 -8.09 1.58
N PHE A 32 -9.50 -7.50 0.64
CA PHE A 32 -9.26 -8.10 -0.68
C PHE A 32 -8.47 -9.40 -0.59
N LYS A 33 -8.88 -10.45 -1.30
CA LYS A 33 -8.12 -11.69 -1.42
C LYS A 33 -8.09 -12.10 -2.88
N SER A 34 -7.01 -12.73 -3.30
CA SER A 34 -6.85 -13.27 -4.64
C SER A 34 -5.97 -14.51 -4.57
N ASP A 35 -6.30 -15.52 -5.37
CA ASP A 35 -5.44 -16.69 -5.56
C ASP A 35 -4.39 -16.45 -6.66
N ARG A 36 -4.41 -15.26 -7.29
CA ARG A 36 -3.38 -14.85 -8.25
C ARG A 36 -2.11 -14.45 -7.52
N GLN A 37 -0.98 -14.83 -8.11
CA GLN A 37 0.33 -14.28 -7.76
C GLN A 37 0.72 -13.19 -8.75
N TYR A 38 1.32 -12.12 -8.23
CA TYR A 38 1.75 -10.95 -8.99
C TYR A 38 3.27 -10.82 -8.95
N ASP A 39 3.89 -10.45 -10.06
CA ASP A 39 5.33 -10.18 -10.11
C ASP A 39 5.70 -8.85 -9.45
N LEU A 40 4.72 -7.95 -9.30
CA LEU A 40 4.88 -6.70 -8.57
C LEU A 40 3.59 -6.35 -7.83
N ILE A 41 3.73 -6.04 -6.54
CA ILE A 41 2.69 -5.41 -5.74
C ILE A 41 3.20 -4.05 -5.29
N TRP A 42 2.49 -2.99 -5.66
CA TRP A 42 2.89 -1.62 -5.34
C TRP A 42 1.83 -0.93 -4.46
N SER A 43 2.29 -0.28 -3.40
CA SER A 43 1.46 0.53 -2.50
C SER A 43 2.14 1.86 -2.18
N ALA A 44 1.60 2.94 -2.71
CA ALA A 44 2.06 4.29 -2.45
C ALA A 44 1.03 5.03 -1.58
N GLY A 45 1.33 5.20 -0.29
CA GLY A 45 0.54 6.04 0.62
C GLY A 45 -0.41 5.30 1.56
N LEU A 46 -0.79 4.05 1.28
CA LEU A 46 -1.74 3.32 2.13
C LEU A 46 -1.13 2.91 3.49
N PHE A 47 0.13 2.46 3.49
CA PHE A 47 0.80 1.97 4.69
C PHE A 47 1.11 3.08 5.72
N ASP A 48 1.10 4.34 5.28
CA ASP A 48 1.24 5.50 6.16
C ASP A 48 0.10 5.64 7.17
N TYR A 49 -1.07 5.08 6.85
CA TYR A 49 -2.24 5.11 7.73
C TYR A 49 -2.33 3.91 8.67
N PHE A 50 -1.51 2.88 8.46
CA PHE A 50 -1.56 1.67 9.27
C PHE A 50 -0.72 1.80 10.52
N SER A 51 -1.24 1.31 11.65
CA SER A 51 -0.40 0.98 12.80
C SER A 51 0.60 -0.12 12.42
N ASP A 52 1.65 -0.30 13.22
CA ASP A 52 2.67 -1.33 12.97
C ASP A 52 2.07 -2.74 12.91
N SER A 53 1.10 -3.05 13.77
CA SER A 53 0.39 -4.34 13.75
C SER A 53 -0.40 -4.58 12.44
N VAL A 54 -1.07 -3.55 11.94
CA VAL A 54 -1.81 -3.63 10.67
C VAL A 54 -0.86 -3.65 9.48
N PHE A 55 0.28 -2.95 9.57
CA PHE A 55 1.36 -2.98 8.58
C PHE A 55 1.85 -4.41 8.39
N VAL A 56 2.26 -5.08 9.47
CA VAL A 56 2.77 -6.46 9.45
C VAL A 56 1.72 -7.44 8.93
N PHE A 57 0.48 -7.33 9.42
CA PHE A 57 -0.63 -8.14 8.93
C PHE A 57 -0.84 -7.98 7.42
N MET A 58 -0.86 -6.74 6.93
CA MET A 58 -1.08 -6.47 5.51
C MET A 58 0.10 -6.95 4.67
N LEU A 59 1.33 -6.74 5.11
CA LEU A 59 2.52 -7.20 4.40
C LEU A 59 2.56 -8.74 4.29
N ARG A 60 2.28 -9.47 5.39
CA ARG A 60 2.14 -10.94 5.36
C ARG A 60 1.11 -11.39 4.33
N LYS A 61 -0.04 -10.71 4.30
CA LYS A 61 -1.09 -11.01 3.34
C LYS A 61 -0.64 -10.74 1.89
N LEU A 62 0.03 -9.62 1.62
CA LEU A 62 0.57 -9.33 0.29
C LEU A 62 1.65 -10.35 -0.11
N ALA A 63 2.47 -10.83 0.82
CA ALA A 63 3.47 -11.87 0.57
C ALA A 63 2.85 -13.20 0.11
N THR A 64 1.59 -13.50 0.45
CA THR A 64 0.90 -14.68 -0.10
C THR A 64 0.45 -14.51 -1.57
N MET A 65 0.40 -13.26 -2.06
CA MET A 65 -0.05 -12.90 -3.40
C MET A 65 1.09 -12.44 -4.29
N VAL A 66 2.33 -12.38 -3.81
CA VAL A 66 3.50 -12.08 -4.67
C VAL A 66 4.07 -13.40 -5.21
N SER A 67 4.54 -13.39 -6.46
CA SER A 67 5.22 -14.54 -7.04
C SER A 67 6.57 -14.76 -6.35
N LYS A 68 7.15 -15.96 -6.48
CA LYS A 68 8.44 -16.30 -5.84
C LYS A 68 9.59 -15.38 -6.25
N SER A 69 9.54 -14.83 -7.46
CA SER A 69 10.52 -13.90 -8.02
C SER A 69 10.00 -12.45 -8.06
N GLY A 70 8.80 -12.22 -7.51
CA GLY A 70 8.16 -10.91 -7.54
C GLY A 70 8.57 -10.04 -6.36
N GLU A 71 8.19 -8.76 -6.45
CA GLU A 71 8.56 -7.75 -5.46
C GLU A 71 7.35 -7.06 -4.86
N ILE A 72 7.48 -6.62 -3.61
CA ILE A 72 6.50 -5.78 -2.93
C ILE A 72 7.17 -4.43 -2.65
N VAL A 73 6.64 -3.36 -3.24
CA VAL A 73 7.15 -2.00 -3.08
C VAL A 73 6.16 -1.18 -2.25
N ILE A 74 6.57 -0.79 -1.05
CA ILE A 74 5.78 0.00 -0.11
C ILE A 74 6.44 1.36 0.10
N GLY A 75 5.71 2.43 -0.16
CA GLY A 75 6.08 3.78 0.25
C GLY A 75 5.66 4.07 1.69
N ASN A 76 6.48 4.85 2.41
CA ASN A 76 6.10 5.42 3.70
C ASN A 76 6.75 6.81 3.89
N PHE A 77 6.05 7.74 4.52
CA PHE A 77 6.60 9.04 4.92
C PHE A 77 7.73 8.86 5.94
N SER A 78 8.82 9.60 5.72
CA SER A 78 10.01 9.55 6.58
C SER A 78 9.81 10.35 7.86
N THR A 79 10.42 9.90 8.96
CA THR A 79 10.54 10.72 10.20
C THR A 79 11.22 12.08 9.98
N LYS A 80 11.93 12.28 8.87
CA LYS A 80 12.55 13.56 8.47
C LYS A 80 11.69 14.40 7.52
N ASN A 81 10.37 14.22 7.52
CA ASN A 81 9.45 14.97 6.65
C ASN A 81 9.34 16.45 7.08
N PRO A 82 9.86 17.41 6.31
CA PRO A 82 9.79 18.83 6.67
C PRO A 82 8.36 19.38 6.66
N SER A 83 7.45 18.73 5.93
CA SER A 83 6.04 19.14 5.83
C SER A 83 5.18 18.60 6.97
N LYS A 84 5.72 17.75 7.85
CA LYS A 84 4.96 17.10 8.93
C LYS A 84 4.17 18.10 9.80
N PRO A 85 4.73 19.24 10.26
CA PRO A 85 3.96 20.19 11.06
C PRO A 85 2.75 20.78 10.31
N TYR A 86 2.88 21.02 9.00
CA TYR A 86 1.77 21.50 8.18
C TYR A 86 0.70 20.42 7.99
N MET A 87 1.10 19.17 7.81
CA MET A 87 0.15 18.05 7.70
C MET A 87 -0.67 17.89 8.98
N GLU A 88 -0.02 17.95 10.15
CA GLU A 88 -0.68 17.87 11.45
C GLU A 88 -1.63 19.05 11.71
N LEU A 89 -1.31 20.25 11.22
CA LEU A 89 -2.20 21.41 11.29
C LEU A 89 -3.54 21.18 10.57
N PHE A 90 -3.54 20.38 9.50
CA PHE A 90 -4.75 20.00 8.76
C PHE A 90 -5.31 18.64 9.19
N GLU A 91 -4.97 18.18 10.40
CA GLU A 91 -5.41 16.90 10.97
C GLU A 91 -4.99 15.67 10.15
N TRP A 92 -4.04 15.83 9.23
CA TRP A 92 -3.51 14.74 8.42
C TRP A 92 -2.40 13.99 9.16
N ASN A 93 -2.84 13.10 10.04
CA ASN A 93 -1.97 12.32 10.91
C ASN A 93 -1.57 11.00 10.25
N LEU A 94 -0.25 10.79 10.10
CA LEU A 94 0.34 9.59 9.49
C LEU A 94 1.42 8.97 10.37
N HIS A 95 1.58 7.65 10.26
CA HIS A 95 2.69 6.92 10.84
C HIS A 95 3.97 7.14 10.04
N HIS A 96 4.74 8.16 10.43
CA HIS A 96 6.05 8.42 9.84
C HIS A 96 7.07 7.43 10.37
N ARG A 97 7.79 6.75 9.47
CA ARG A 97 8.73 5.68 9.85
C ARG A 97 10.13 5.96 9.33
N SER A 98 11.12 5.49 10.08
CA SER A 98 12.51 5.53 9.65
C SER A 98 12.83 4.31 8.76
N PRO A 99 13.90 4.35 7.95
CA PRO A 99 14.32 3.18 7.18
C PRO A 99 14.57 1.93 8.04
N SER A 100 15.12 2.09 9.25
CA SER A 100 15.35 0.95 10.16
C SER A 100 14.04 0.37 10.70
N THR A 101 13.07 1.22 11.03
CA THR A 101 11.72 0.77 11.43
C THR A 101 11.04 -0.01 10.31
N LEU A 102 11.11 0.46 9.06
CA LEU A 102 10.53 -0.25 7.92
C LEU A 102 11.17 -1.62 7.70
N LYS A 103 12.50 -1.71 7.85
CA LYS A 103 13.22 -3.00 7.79
C LYS A 103 12.75 -3.95 8.89
N ALA A 104 12.65 -3.49 10.13
CA ALA A 104 12.19 -4.31 11.25
C ALA A 104 10.75 -4.84 11.04
N LEU A 105 9.83 -4.00 10.54
CA LEU A 105 8.46 -4.45 10.23
C LEU A 105 8.42 -5.46 9.08
N ALA A 106 9.29 -5.30 8.08
CA ALA A 106 9.42 -6.26 6.99
C ALA A 106 9.98 -7.60 7.49
N GLU A 107 11.00 -7.56 8.34
CA GLU A 107 11.56 -8.76 8.98
C GLU A 107 10.50 -9.46 9.84
N GLU A 108 9.74 -8.74 10.66
CA GLU A 108 8.65 -9.32 11.45
C GLU A 108 7.58 -9.98 10.57
N ALA A 109 7.26 -9.38 9.42
CA ALA A 109 6.29 -9.94 8.50
C ALA A 109 6.77 -11.24 7.84
N VAL A 110 8.05 -11.33 7.48
CA VAL A 110 8.60 -12.42 6.66
C VAL A 110 9.25 -13.53 7.51
N PHE A 111 9.75 -13.23 8.71
CA PHE A 111 10.31 -14.21 9.65
C PHE A 111 9.28 -14.62 10.71
N LEU A 112 8.41 -15.56 10.35
CA LEU A 112 7.73 -16.52 11.24
C LEU A 112 7.59 -17.86 10.50
#